data_AF-A0A2V6ZVH9-F1
#
_entry.id   AF-A0A2V6ZVH9-F1
#
_cell.length_a   1.000
_cell.length_b   1.000
_cell.length_c   1.000
_cell.angle_alpha   90.00
_cell.angle_beta   90.00
_cell.angle_gamma   90.00
#
_symmetry.space_group_name_H-M   'P 1'
#
loop_
_entity.id
_entity.type
_entity.pdbx_description
1 polymer ?
#
loop_
_entity_poly.entity_id
_entity_poly.type
_entity_poly.pdbx_seq_one_letter_code
_entity_poly.pdbx_strand_id
1 'polypeptide(L)'
;GQALMAEAREPVRGHLMITHTHWDHIQGFPFFGPVFAEGSEWDLYAPGGRGERLEAVLSAQMQHPYFPVTLGQLAATIRYHDLGEGALTVGGVRVIAQYLNHPALTLGYRLEADGVAVVYAVDHEPHMRERAEGGGIGSTGETTLHAEDARHVAFLDGADLVIHDAQYTAEEYPEKVNWGHSPAEAAVDYALAAHVRRLALTHHDPLRDDDAVDRLVDVCRKRVRQAGGTLDVFAAAEGLTLELTRREARTTRPRRRAAASAASQSAPAHVVLIADDDPVVLELLKATLQSDAFRLYTATDGETALRIARAVRPSLILLDWLMPGLDGTEVTRALRADADPYFRDVPIVLLTAEAGAKKTKEGFASGVTDYLTKPFKAPFVRARVRAWLERVGADWDREGQSG
;
A
#
# COMPACT_ATOMS: atom_id res chain seq x y z
N GLY A 1 -1.08 -24.76 4.76
CA GLY A 1 -0.06 -25.74 4.32
C GLY A 1 -0.40 -27.14 4.77
N GLN A 2 -0.23 -27.43 6.06
CA GLN A 2 -0.45 -28.79 6.58
C GLN A 2 -1.89 -29.32 6.40
N ALA A 3 -2.90 -28.47 6.59
CA ALA A 3 -4.29 -28.84 6.30
C ALA A 3 -4.50 -29.28 4.83
N LEU A 4 -3.93 -28.55 3.86
CA LEU A 4 -3.98 -28.93 2.44
C LEU A 4 -3.33 -30.31 2.21
N MET A 5 -2.19 -30.58 2.85
CA MET A 5 -1.51 -31.86 2.72
C MET A 5 -2.28 -33.02 3.37
N ALA A 6 -3.01 -32.76 4.46
CA ALA A 6 -3.83 -33.78 5.11
C ALA A 6 -5.04 -34.21 4.26
N GLU A 7 -5.55 -33.29 3.43
CA GLU A 7 -6.71 -33.52 2.57
C GLU A 7 -6.33 -33.96 1.14
N ALA A 8 -5.13 -33.60 0.69
CA ALA A 8 -4.65 -33.87 -0.66
C ALA A 8 -4.46 -35.37 -0.93
N ARG A 9 -5.03 -35.83 -2.05
CA ARG A 9 -4.82 -37.19 -2.60
C ARG A 9 -3.86 -37.22 -3.79
N GLU A 10 -3.56 -36.04 -4.34
CA GLU A 10 -2.70 -35.79 -5.50
C GLU A 10 -1.81 -34.57 -5.21
N PRO A 11 -0.72 -34.36 -5.97
CA PRO A 11 0.11 -33.17 -5.84
C PRO A 11 -0.70 -31.88 -5.96
N VAL A 12 -0.42 -30.92 -5.06
CA VAL A 12 -1.26 -29.72 -4.92
C VAL A 12 -0.77 -28.65 -5.88
N ARG A 13 -1.72 -28.02 -6.57
CA ARG A 13 -1.47 -26.86 -7.43
C ARG A 13 -2.14 -25.64 -6.82
N GLY A 14 -1.44 -24.51 -6.75
CA GLY A 14 -2.01 -23.33 -6.11
C GLY A 14 -1.26 -22.03 -6.37
N HIS A 15 -1.88 -20.96 -5.89
CA HIS A 15 -1.41 -19.60 -6.01
C HIS A 15 -1.29 -19.00 -4.61
N LEU A 16 -0.16 -18.35 -4.30
CA LEU A 16 0.10 -17.73 -3.01
C LEU A 16 0.41 -16.25 -3.22
N MET A 17 -0.42 -15.37 -2.67
CA MET A 17 -0.30 -13.91 -2.81
C MET A 17 0.20 -13.32 -1.50
N ILE A 18 1.41 -12.76 -1.52
CA ILE A 18 2.08 -12.12 -0.40
C ILE A 18 1.85 -10.61 -0.53
N THR A 19 1.38 -9.96 0.53
CA THR A 19 1.15 -8.50 0.50
C THR A 19 2.45 -7.73 0.54
N HIS A 20 3.41 -8.18 1.34
CA HIS A 20 4.78 -7.69 1.43
C HIS A 20 5.65 -8.70 2.20
N THR A 21 6.96 -8.46 2.25
CA THR A 21 7.93 -9.46 2.73
C THR A 21 8.45 -9.19 4.15
N HIS A 22 7.70 -8.50 5.00
CA HIS A 22 8.04 -8.50 6.42
C HIS A 22 7.94 -9.92 6.98
N TRP A 23 8.76 -10.18 8.00
CA TRP A 23 9.01 -11.53 8.50
C TRP A 23 7.74 -12.27 8.90
N ASP A 24 6.85 -11.60 9.62
CA ASP A 24 5.58 -12.13 10.10
C ASP A 24 4.61 -12.55 8.97
N HIS A 25 4.79 -12.03 7.75
CA HIS A 25 4.00 -12.40 6.56
C HIS A 25 4.61 -13.55 5.76
N ILE A 26 5.90 -13.88 5.96
CA ILE A 26 6.62 -14.89 5.16
C ILE A 26 7.21 -16.04 5.99
N GLN A 27 7.25 -15.92 7.32
CA GLN A 27 7.85 -16.91 8.23
C GLN A 27 7.17 -18.28 8.18
N GLY A 28 5.92 -18.34 7.71
CA GLY A 28 5.19 -19.60 7.52
C GLY A 28 5.63 -20.38 6.27
N PHE A 29 6.31 -19.74 5.31
CA PHE A 29 6.68 -20.35 4.04
C PHE A 29 7.64 -21.55 4.19
N PRO A 30 8.71 -21.49 5.00
CA PRO A 30 9.57 -22.66 5.25
C PRO A 30 8.84 -23.87 5.85
N PHE A 31 7.65 -23.68 6.44
CA PHE A 31 6.83 -24.73 7.02
C PHE A 31 5.60 -25.10 6.17
N PHE A 32 5.50 -24.52 4.97
CA PHE A 32 4.38 -24.73 4.07
C PHE A 32 4.51 -26.09 3.36
N GLY A 33 3.98 -27.14 4.00
CA GLY A 33 4.05 -28.54 3.53
C GLY A 33 3.99 -28.78 2.00
N PRO A 34 3.07 -28.14 1.25
CA PRO A 34 2.98 -28.33 -0.19
C PRO A 34 4.25 -28.04 -0.99
N VAL A 35 5.16 -27.18 -0.53
CA VAL A 35 6.42 -26.92 -1.28
C VAL A 35 7.45 -28.05 -1.15
N PHE A 36 7.24 -28.99 -0.22
CA PHE A 36 8.07 -30.19 -0.05
C PHE A 36 7.50 -31.42 -0.76
N ALA A 37 6.31 -31.31 -1.35
CA ALA A 37 5.64 -32.42 -2.01
C ALA A 37 5.99 -32.48 -3.50
N GLU A 38 6.58 -33.60 -3.93
CA GLU A 38 6.94 -33.84 -5.33
C GLU A 38 5.71 -33.72 -6.26
N GLY A 39 5.91 -33.09 -7.42
CA GLY A 39 4.86 -32.85 -8.40
C GLY A 39 3.89 -31.71 -8.08
N SER A 40 4.00 -31.08 -6.90
CA SER A 40 3.21 -29.89 -6.57
C SER A 40 3.71 -28.68 -7.36
N GLU A 41 2.80 -27.78 -7.73
CA GLU A 41 3.13 -26.58 -8.51
C GLU A 41 2.55 -25.34 -7.83
N TRP A 42 3.39 -24.33 -7.59
CA TRP A 42 2.98 -23.12 -6.88
C TRP A 42 3.45 -21.86 -7.59
N ASP A 43 2.51 -20.97 -7.86
CA ASP A 43 2.80 -19.60 -8.31
C ASP A 43 2.74 -18.65 -7.11
N LEU A 44 3.87 -18.01 -6.81
CA LEU A 44 4.02 -17.06 -5.72
C LEU A 44 4.05 -15.64 -6.27
N TYR A 45 3.21 -14.78 -5.72
CA TYR A 45 3.04 -13.40 -6.11
C TYR A 45 3.42 -12.50 -4.94
N ALA A 46 4.20 -11.44 -5.18
CA ALA A 46 4.52 -10.43 -4.18
C ALA A 46 4.77 -9.08 -4.87
N PRO A 47 4.81 -7.96 -4.14
CA PRO A 47 5.18 -6.68 -4.71
C PRO A 47 6.57 -6.73 -5.36
N GLY A 48 6.61 -6.40 -6.64
CA GLY A 48 7.80 -6.27 -7.45
C GLY A 48 8.31 -4.83 -7.49
N GLY A 49 9.63 -4.66 -7.54
CA GLY A 49 10.27 -3.37 -7.81
C GLY A 49 11.74 -3.54 -8.16
N ARG A 50 12.49 -2.44 -8.30
CA ARG A 50 13.95 -2.46 -8.58
C ARG A 50 14.84 -3.02 -7.44
N GLY A 51 14.25 -3.76 -6.50
CA GLY A 51 14.89 -4.34 -5.32
C GLY A 51 15.27 -5.81 -5.48
N GLU A 52 15.37 -6.51 -4.36
CA GLU A 52 15.59 -7.96 -4.34
C GLU A 52 14.36 -8.67 -4.88
N ARG A 53 14.57 -9.64 -5.78
CA ARG A 53 13.49 -10.49 -6.32
C ARG A 53 12.88 -11.33 -5.20
N LEU A 54 11.59 -11.64 -5.29
CA LEU A 54 10.88 -12.45 -4.29
C LEU A 54 11.63 -13.76 -3.96
N GLU A 55 12.14 -14.45 -4.98
CA GLU A 55 12.95 -15.66 -4.82
C GLU A 55 14.16 -15.46 -3.89
N ALA A 56 14.87 -14.34 -4.01
CA ALA A 56 16.05 -14.05 -3.20
C ALA A 56 15.66 -13.83 -1.73
N VAL A 57 14.57 -13.10 -1.48
CA VAL A 57 14.04 -12.85 -0.13
C VAL A 57 13.63 -14.16 0.54
N LEU A 58 12.90 -15.03 -0.16
CA LEU A 58 12.51 -16.34 0.35
C LEU A 58 13.73 -17.27 0.53
N SER A 59 14.72 -17.19 -0.35
CA SER A 59 15.96 -17.94 -0.20
C SER A 59 16.77 -17.51 1.03
N ALA A 60 16.76 -16.21 1.39
CA ALA A 60 17.53 -15.68 2.51
C ALA A 60 17.08 -16.29 3.85
N GLN A 61 15.77 -16.41 4.06
CA GLN A 61 15.23 -17.04 5.27
C GLN A 61 15.44 -18.56 5.35
N MET A 62 15.73 -19.20 4.20
CA MET A 62 15.99 -20.64 4.09
C MET A 62 17.47 -20.98 3.98
N GLN A 63 18.38 -20.03 4.30
CA GLN A 63 19.81 -20.34 4.37
C GLN A 63 20.09 -21.29 5.55
N HIS A 64 21.06 -22.19 5.38
CA HIS A 64 21.39 -23.24 6.34
C HIS A 64 21.54 -22.78 7.81
N PRO A 65 22.08 -21.58 8.13
CA PRO A 65 22.11 -21.09 9.51
C PRO A 65 20.73 -20.87 10.15
N TYR A 66 19.72 -20.57 9.35
CA TYR A 66 18.35 -20.27 9.80
C TYR A 66 17.41 -21.45 9.63
N PHE A 67 17.61 -22.27 8.58
CA PHE A 67 16.72 -23.37 8.25
C PHE A 67 17.49 -24.53 7.59
N PRO A 68 17.17 -25.81 7.91
CA PRO A 68 17.96 -26.95 7.45
C PRO A 68 17.79 -27.31 5.95
N VAL A 69 16.79 -26.72 5.26
CA VAL A 69 16.50 -26.98 3.86
C VAL A 69 16.57 -25.68 3.07
N THR A 70 17.41 -25.64 2.04
CA THR A 70 17.51 -24.47 1.16
C THR A 70 16.36 -24.44 0.16
N LEU A 71 16.08 -23.25 -0.39
CA LEU A 71 15.03 -23.07 -1.40
C LEU A 71 15.20 -23.99 -2.62
N GLY A 72 16.45 -24.23 -3.05
CA GLY A 72 16.77 -25.12 -4.18
C GLY A 72 16.61 -26.62 -3.89
N GLN A 73 16.34 -27.00 -2.63
CA GLN A 73 16.07 -28.39 -2.23
C GLN A 73 14.56 -28.68 -2.12
N LEU A 74 13.70 -27.70 -2.40
CA LEU A 74 12.25 -27.90 -2.41
C LEU A 74 11.84 -28.79 -3.59
N ALA A 75 10.94 -29.74 -3.34
CA ALA A 75 10.52 -30.73 -4.34
C ALA A 75 9.39 -30.22 -5.26
N ALA A 76 8.68 -29.16 -4.86
CA ALA A 76 7.67 -28.53 -5.69
C ALA A 76 8.28 -27.65 -6.78
N THR A 77 7.57 -27.50 -7.90
CA THR A 77 7.88 -26.47 -8.89
C THR A 77 7.31 -25.14 -8.42
N ILE A 78 8.18 -24.15 -8.20
CA ILE A 78 7.77 -22.81 -7.74
C ILE A 78 8.07 -21.79 -8.84
N ARG A 79 7.09 -20.95 -9.14
CA ARG A 79 7.22 -19.83 -10.08
C ARG A 79 7.00 -18.53 -9.31
N TYR A 80 7.93 -17.59 -9.45
CA TYR A 80 7.89 -16.31 -8.75
C TYR A 80 7.41 -15.21 -9.69
N HIS A 81 6.46 -14.41 -9.22
CA HIS A 81 5.84 -13.33 -9.96
C HIS A 81 5.95 -12.03 -9.16
N ASP A 82 6.76 -11.12 -9.67
CA ASP A 82 6.88 -9.76 -9.17
C ASP A 82 5.67 -8.95 -9.70
N LEU A 83 4.77 -8.55 -8.80
CA LEU A 83 3.55 -7.82 -9.14
C LEU A 83 3.69 -6.32 -8.88
N GLY A 84 3.25 -5.53 -9.84
CA GLY A 84 2.89 -4.13 -9.62
C GLY A 84 1.39 -3.95 -9.38
N GLU A 85 0.96 -2.70 -9.36
CA GLU A 85 -0.46 -2.36 -9.39
C GLU A 85 -1.10 -2.73 -10.73
N GLY A 86 -2.29 -3.35 -10.70
CA GLY A 86 -2.96 -3.80 -11.92
C GLY A 86 -3.97 -4.91 -11.69
N ALA A 87 -4.38 -5.59 -12.76
CA ALA A 87 -5.32 -6.69 -12.68
C ALA A 87 -4.88 -7.89 -13.51
N LEU A 88 -4.96 -9.09 -12.93
CA LEU A 88 -4.69 -10.37 -13.60
C LEU A 88 -5.83 -11.36 -13.37
N THR A 89 -5.79 -12.50 -14.06
CA THR A 89 -6.73 -13.60 -13.86
C THR A 89 -5.96 -14.85 -13.46
N VAL A 90 -6.37 -15.46 -12.35
CA VAL A 90 -5.72 -16.61 -11.73
C VAL A 90 -6.79 -17.66 -11.46
N GLY A 91 -6.72 -18.82 -12.12
CA GLY A 91 -7.69 -19.91 -11.89
C GLY A 91 -9.16 -19.52 -12.08
N GLY A 92 -9.47 -18.55 -12.96
CA GLY A 92 -10.83 -18.03 -13.15
C GLY A 92 -11.24 -16.92 -12.16
N VAL A 93 -10.40 -16.60 -11.18
CA VAL A 93 -10.56 -15.47 -10.26
C VAL A 93 -9.89 -14.25 -10.85
N ARG A 94 -10.60 -13.12 -10.92
CA ARG A 94 -10.01 -11.84 -11.26
C ARG A 94 -9.36 -11.25 -10.01
N VAL A 95 -8.08 -10.93 -10.09
CA VAL A 95 -7.30 -10.38 -8.99
C VAL A 95 -6.87 -8.98 -9.38
N ILE A 96 -7.17 -8.01 -8.53
CA ILE A 96 -6.77 -6.61 -8.69
C ILE A 96 -5.82 -6.30 -7.53
N ALA A 97 -4.59 -5.92 -7.85
CA ALA A 97 -3.58 -5.51 -6.89
C ALA A 97 -3.50 -3.98 -6.83
N GLN A 98 -3.41 -3.40 -5.64
CA GLN A 98 -3.22 -1.96 -5.42
C GLN A 98 -2.14 -1.73 -4.37
N TYR A 99 -1.25 -0.76 -4.59
CA TYR A 99 -0.29 -0.40 -3.55
C TYR A 99 -0.98 0.22 -2.33
N LEU A 100 -0.54 -0.18 -1.15
CA LEU A 100 -1.01 0.34 0.14
C LEU A 100 0.02 1.30 0.75
N ASN A 101 -0.42 2.06 1.76
CA ASN A 101 0.41 3.00 2.50
C ASN A 101 1.11 2.29 3.66
N HIS A 102 2.26 1.72 3.37
CA HIS A 102 3.05 0.99 4.35
C HIS A 102 4.52 1.42 4.24
N PRO A 103 5.34 1.31 5.31
CA PRO A 103 6.77 1.58 5.24
C PRO A 103 7.45 0.76 4.14
N ALA A 104 7.19 -0.55 4.04
CA ALA A 104 7.67 -1.37 2.94
C ALA A 104 6.73 -1.31 1.72
N LEU A 105 7.22 -1.79 0.58
CA LEU A 105 6.39 -1.94 -0.61
C LEU A 105 5.31 -3.00 -0.35
N THR A 106 4.06 -2.57 -0.28
CA THR A 106 2.92 -3.42 0.11
C THR A 106 1.79 -3.33 -0.89
N LEU A 107 1.21 -4.48 -1.24
CA LEU A 107 0.01 -4.62 -2.07
C LEU A 107 -1.18 -5.11 -1.24
N GLY A 108 -2.35 -4.55 -1.53
CA GLY A 108 -3.64 -5.13 -1.19
C GLY A 108 -4.20 -5.87 -2.41
N TYR A 109 -4.96 -6.94 -2.17
CA TYR A 109 -5.53 -7.78 -3.21
C TYR A 109 -7.04 -7.78 -3.15
N ARG A 110 -7.69 -7.49 -4.26
CA ARG A 110 -9.13 -7.66 -4.47
C ARG A 110 -9.37 -8.84 -5.39
N LEU A 111 -10.06 -9.86 -4.88
CA LEU A 111 -10.39 -11.09 -5.57
C LEU A 111 -11.88 -11.07 -5.93
N GLU A 112 -12.18 -11.21 -7.22
CA GLU A 112 -13.52 -11.22 -7.75
C GLU A 112 -13.79 -12.54 -8.49
N ALA A 113 -14.79 -13.28 -8.02
CA ALA A 113 -15.24 -14.52 -8.63
C ALA A 113 -16.74 -14.72 -8.34
N ASP A 114 -17.49 -15.25 -9.32
CA ASP A 114 -18.90 -15.62 -9.14
C ASP A 114 -19.80 -14.52 -8.53
N GLY A 115 -19.54 -13.26 -8.91
CA GLY A 115 -20.28 -12.10 -8.42
C GLY A 115 -19.98 -11.71 -6.97
N VAL A 116 -18.98 -12.35 -6.35
CA VAL A 116 -18.47 -12.07 -5.00
C VAL A 116 -17.13 -11.32 -5.11
N ALA A 117 -16.94 -10.33 -4.25
CA ALA A 117 -15.67 -9.61 -4.11
C ALA A 117 -15.13 -9.69 -2.68
N VAL A 118 -13.89 -10.16 -2.55
CA VAL A 118 -13.12 -10.18 -1.29
C VAL A 118 -11.93 -9.25 -1.43
N VAL A 119 -11.68 -8.39 -0.45
CA VAL A 119 -10.48 -7.56 -0.41
C VAL A 119 -9.64 -7.92 0.79
N TYR A 120 -8.35 -8.19 0.55
CA TYR A 120 -7.32 -8.39 1.56
C TYR A 120 -6.40 -7.17 1.56
N ALA A 121 -6.56 -6.30 2.55
CA ALA A 121 -5.83 -5.03 2.68
C ALA A 121 -5.30 -4.90 4.12
N VAL A 122 -4.24 -5.65 4.41
CA VAL A 122 -3.55 -5.64 5.71
C VAL A 122 -2.35 -4.69 5.68
N ASP A 123 -1.67 -4.50 6.82
CA ASP A 123 -0.46 -3.69 7.01
C ASP A 123 -0.45 -2.42 6.17
N HIS A 124 -1.33 -1.49 6.50
CA HIS A 124 -1.27 -0.14 5.94
C HIS A 124 -1.88 0.91 6.86
N GLU A 125 -1.63 2.18 6.54
CA GLU A 125 -2.13 3.34 7.27
C GLU A 125 -3.04 4.23 6.42
N PRO A 126 -3.92 5.00 7.03
CA PRO A 126 -4.52 6.17 6.37
C PRO A 126 -3.46 7.12 5.82
N HIS A 127 -3.69 7.70 4.65
CA HIS A 127 -2.86 8.81 4.16
C HIS A 127 -3.22 10.12 4.88
N MET A 128 -4.50 10.34 5.18
CA MET A 128 -4.93 11.42 6.06
C MET A 128 -4.68 11.03 7.53
N ARG A 129 -3.69 11.70 8.12
CA ARG A 129 -3.23 11.43 9.51
C ARG A 129 -4.13 12.02 10.59
N GLU A 130 -5.00 12.96 10.23
CA GLU A 130 -5.85 13.68 11.18
C GLU A 130 -7.31 13.58 10.79
N ARG A 131 -8.09 12.88 11.61
CA ARG A 131 -9.55 12.98 11.61
C ARG A 131 -9.93 14.01 12.65
N ALA A 132 -10.90 14.88 12.34
CA ALA A 132 -11.49 15.72 13.38
C ALA A 132 -11.96 14.78 14.50
N GLU A 133 -11.69 15.11 15.76
CA GLU A 133 -12.20 14.33 16.90
C GLU A 133 -13.70 14.05 16.68
N GLY A 134 -14.08 12.78 16.55
CA GLY A 134 -15.46 12.37 16.30
C GLY A 134 -15.98 12.40 14.85
N GLY A 135 -15.16 12.78 13.86
CA GLY A 135 -15.54 12.75 12.44
C GLY A 135 -15.17 11.43 11.75
N GLY A 136 -16.17 10.66 11.31
CA GLY A 136 -15.96 9.52 10.42
C GLY A 136 -15.68 9.95 8.97
N ILE A 137 -15.19 9.02 8.14
CA ILE A 137 -15.18 9.25 6.68
C ILE A 137 -16.63 9.45 6.24
N GLY A 138 -16.97 10.68 5.85
CA GLY A 138 -18.34 11.05 5.47
C GLY A 138 -19.20 11.65 6.59
N SER A 139 -18.63 12.04 7.74
CA SER A 139 -19.35 12.97 8.63
C SER A 139 -19.72 14.23 7.84
N THR A 140 -20.96 14.69 7.96
CA THR A 140 -21.56 15.77 7.14
C THR A 140 -20.88 17.14 7.25
N GLY A 141 -19.76 17.25 7.95
CA GLY A 141 -18.85 18.39 7.88
C GLY A 141 -17.88 18.18 6.72
N GLU A 142 -17.87 19.10 5.77
CA GLU A 142 -17.01 19.11 4.58
C GLU A 142 -15.53 18.88 4.94
N THR A 143 -15.10 17.62 4.92
CA THR A 143 -13.70 17.27 4.78
C THR A 143 -13.57 16.40 3.55
N THR A 144 -13.06 16.99 2.47
CA THR A 144 -12.68 16.26 1.26
C THR A 144 -11.68 15.18 1.66
N LEU A 145 -12.04 13.91 1.42
CA LEU A 145 -11.13 12.78 1.59
C LEU A 145 -9.81 13.05 0.87
N HIS A 146 -8.68 12.67 1.48
CA HIS A 146 -7.40 12.66 0.80
C HIS A 146 -7.49 11.79 -0.47
N ALA A 147 -6.83 12.20 -1.56
CA ALA A 147 -6.99 11.55 -2.86
C ALA A 147 -6.65 10.04 -2.81
N GLU A 148 -5.58 9.68 -2.11
CA GLU A 148 -5.20 8.27 -1.94
C GLU A 148 -6.13 7.49 -1.02
N ASP A 149 -6.73 8.16 -0.02
CA ASP A 149 -7.74 7.53 0.84
C ASP A 149 -9.04 7.31 0.06
N ALA A 150 -9.43 8.25 -0.79
CA ALA A 150 -10.56 8.09 -1.72
C ALA A 150 -10.30 6.96 -2.73
N ARG A 151 -9.06 6.82 -3.21
CA ARG A 151 -8.64 5.71 -4.05
C ARG A 151 -8.70 4.38 -3.31
N HIS A 152 -8.30 4.34 -2.04
CA HIS A 152 -8.46 3.16 -1.19
C HIS A 152 -9.94 2.80 -0.97
N VAL A 153 -10.82 3.77 -0.67
CA VAL A 153 -12.28 3.57 -0.61
C VAL A 153 -12.79 2.98 -1.93
N ALA A 154 -12.37 3.52 -3.07
CA ALA A 154 -12.76 3.00 -4.38
C ALA A 154 -12.24 1.57 -4.64
N PHE A 155 -11.11 1.17 -4.05
CA PHE A 155 -10.59 -0.19 -4.13
C PHE A 155 -11.46 -1.17 -3.32
N LEU A 156 -11.91 -0.75 -2.13
CA LEU A 156 -12.81 -1.52 -1.27
C LEU A 156 -14.26 -1.59 -1.78
N ASP A 157 -14.66 -0.66 -2.65
CA ASP A 157 -16.07 -0.40 -2.96
C ASP A 157 -16.88 -1.64 -3.35
N GLY A 158 -18.03 -1.82 -2.69
CA GLY A 158 -19.00 -2.88 -2.90
C GLY A 158 -18.54 -4.29 -2.55
N ALA A 159 -17.41 -4.46 -1.84
CA ALA A 159 -16.91 -5.77 -1.45
C ALA A 159 -17.86 -6.50 -0.48
N ASP A 160 -17.97 -7.82 -0.66
CA ASP A 160 -18.73 -8.71 0.22
C ASP A 160 -18.00 -8.95 1.54
N LEU A 161 -16.67 -8.93 1.50
CA LEU A 161 -15.79 -9.06 2.64
C LEU A 161 -14.54 -8.19 2.41
N VAL A 162 -14.20 -7.37 3.40
CA VAL A 162 -12.88 -6.74 3.51
C VAL A 162 -12.19 -7.32 4.74
N ILE A 163 -10.98 -7.83 4.55
CA ILE A 163 -10.05 -8.23 5.61
C ILE A 163 -9.05 -7.09 5.73
N HIS A 164 -9.06 -6.40 6.86
CA HIS A 164 -8.37 -5.12 7.02
C HIS A 164 -7.50 -5.12 8.27
N ASP A 165 -6.36 -4.44 8.17
CA ASP A 165 -5.51 -4.10 9.32
C ASP A 165 -6.30 -3.34 10.40
N ALA A 166 -6.12 -3.72 11.67
CA ALA A 166 -6.78 -3.10 12.80
C ALA A 166 -5.86 -3.11 14.03
N GLN A 167 -4.56 -2.89 13.83
CA GLN A 167 -3.59 -3.06 14.91
C GLN A 167 -3.79 -2.05 16.04
N TYR A 168 -4.14 -0.81 15.71
CA TYR A 168 -4.22 0.27 16.68
C TYR A 168 -5.66 0.73 16.92
N THR A 169 -5.86 1.45 18.01
CA THR A 169 -7.04 2.31 18.19
C THR A 169 -6.77 3.70 17.63
N ALA A 170 -7.82 4.49 17.42
CA ALA A 170 -7.68 5.88 17.02
C ALA A 170 -6.94 6.73 18.06
N GLU A 171 -6.96 6.33 19.34
CA GLU A 171 -6.24 6.98 20.43
C GLU A 171 -4.74 6.64 20.43
N GLU A 172 -4.38 5.40 20.09
CA GLU A 172 -2.99 4.94 20.02
C GLU A 172 -2.26 5.45 18.76
N TYR A 173 -2.99 5.60 17.66
CA TYR A 173 -2.41 5.86 16.33
C TYR A 173 -1.50 7.09 16.21
N PRO A 174 -1.77 8.25 16.86
CA PRO A 174 -0.88 9.41 16.78
C PRO A 174 0.58 9.11 17.15
N GLU A 175 0.82 8.16 18.05
CA GLU A 175 2.16 7.72 18.45
C GLU A 175 2.76 6.64 17.53
N LYS A 176 1.96 6.11 16.60
CA LYS A 176 2.28 4.99 15.70
C LYS A 176 2.27 5.37 14.22
N VAL A 177 2.13 6.65 13.90
CA VAL A 177 2.22 7.15 12.53
C VAL A 177 3.52 6.69 11.89
N ASN A 178 3.44 6.19 10.65
CA ASN A 178 4.55 5.61 9.87
C ASN A 178 5.01 4.21 10.32
N TRP A 179 4.26 3.52 11.19
CA TRP A 179 4.56 2.13 11.56
C TRP A 179 3.92 1.11 10.63
N GLY A 180 3.00 1.55 9.76
CA GLY A 180 2.41 0.73 8.71
C GLY A 180 1.09 0.07 9.07
N HIS A 181 0.39 0.53 10.11
CA HIS A 181 -0.85 -0.09 10.58
C HIS A 181 -1.96 0.91 10.93
N SER A 182 -3.19 0.46 10.77
CA SER A 182 -4.40 1.28 10.82
C SER A 182 -5.07 1.28 12.19
N PRO A 183 -5.72 2.38 12.56
CA PRO A 183 -6.78 2.36 13.56
C PRO A 183 -7.94 1.48 13.09
N ALA A 184 -8.48 0.62 13.96
CA ALA A 184 -9.67 -0.18 13.64
C ALA A 184 -10.88 0.69 13.27
N GLU A 185 -11.03 1.85 13.90
CA GLU A 185 -12.09 2.82 13.62
C GLU A 185 -11.93 3.45 12.22
N ALA A 186 -10.70 3.60 11.74
CA ALA A 186 -10.43 4.06 10.39
C ALA A 186 -10.86 3.02 9.34
N ALA A 187 -10.63 1.73 9.63
CA ALA A 187 -11.09 0.62 8.79
C ALA A 187 -12.62 0.59 8.67
N VAL A 188 -13.35 0.81 9.77
CA VAL A 188 -14.83 0.93 9.76
C VAL A 188 -15.29 2.04 8.83
N ASP A 189 -14.68 3.21 8.97
CA ASP A 189 -15.04 4.38 8.18
C ASP A 189 -14.75 4.17 6.68
N TYR A 190 -13.64 3.52 6.32
CA TYR A 190 -13.35 3.13 4.94
C TYR A 190 -14.40 2.16 4.41
N ALA A 191 -14.73 1.13 5.19
CA ALA A 191 -15.69 0.11 4.82
C ALA A 191 -17.11 0.69 4.63
N LEU A 192 -17.53 1.62 5.49
CA LEU A 192 -18.80 2.33 5.34
C LEU A 192 -18.84 3.17 4.06
N ALA A 193 -17.80 3.98 3.81
CA ALA A 193 -17.69 4.81 2.61
C ALA A 193 -17.64 3.98 1.32
N ALA A 194 -17.10 2.78 1.41
CA ALA A 194 -16.97 1.81 0.33
C ALA A 194 -18.17 0.84 0.24
N HIS A 195 -19.27 1.04 0.97
CA HIS A 195 -20.45 0.16 0.90
C HIS A 195 -20.12 -1.33 1.10
N VAL A 196 -19.12 -1.61 1.95
CA VAL A 196 -18.69 -2.97 2.28
C VAL A 196 -19.77 -3.64 3.12
N ARG A 197 -19.96 -4.94 2.93
CA ARG A 197 -20.96 -5.70 3.71
C ARG A 197 -20.42 -6.25 5.01
N ARG A 198 -19.24 -6.84 4.95
CA ARG A 198 -18.56 -7.45 6.10
C ARG A 198 -17.13 -6.94 6.20
N LEU A 199 -16.72 -6.56 7.40
CA LEU A 199 -15.36 -6.14 7.73
C LEU A 199 -14.79 -7.08 8.79
N ALA A 200 -13.77 -7.84 8.40
CA ALA A 200 -12.96 -8.65 9.29
C ALA A 200 -11.73 -7.82 9.70
N LEU A 201 -11.65 -7.49 10.98
CA LEU A 201 -10.50 -6.81 11.58
C LEU A 201 -9.42 -7.87 11.88
N THR A 202 -8.18 -7.65 11.44
CA THR A 202 -7.06 -8.55 11.71
C THR A 202 -5.79 -7.75 12.04
N HIS A 203 -4.64 -8.42 12.15
CA HIS A 203 -3.38 -7.80 12.58
C HIS A 203 -3.52 -7.07 13.91
N HIS A 204 -4.22 -7.68 14.86
CA HIS A 204 -4.39 -7.13 16.20
C HIS A 204 -3.02 -6.90 16.87
N ASP A 205 -2.90 -5.85 17.70
CA ASP A 205 -1.68 -5.62 18.48
C ASP A 205 -1.36 -6.88 19.30
N PRO A 206 -0.14 -7.43 19.21
CA PRO A 206 0.23 -8.66 19.91
C PRO A 206 0.19 -8.54 21.45
N LEU A 207 0.13 -7.31 21.99
CA LEU A 207 -0.05 -7.05 23.42
C LEU A 207 -1.53 -6.92 23.83
N ARG A 208 -2.46 -7.00 22.87
CA ARG A 208 -3.90 -6.92 23.13
C ARG A 208 -4.46 -8.32 23.38
N ASP A 209 -5.03 -8.52 24.57
CA ASP A 209 -5.72 -9.76 24.93
C ASP A 209 -7.11 -9.86 24.27
N ASP A 210 -7.72 -11.05 24.34
CA ASP A 210 -9.02 -11.35 23.73
C ASP A 210 -10.11 -10.38 24.20
N ASP A 211 -10.17 -10.09 25.51
CA ASP A 211 -11.14 -9.15 26.10
C ASP A 211 -10.97 -7.73 25.54
N ALA A 212 -9.73 -7.28 25.30
CA ALA A 212 -9.45 -5.99 24.71
C ALA A 212 -9.78 -5.96 23.20
N VAL A 213 -9.59 -7.06 22.47
CA VAL A 213 -10.04 -7.20 21.08
C VAL A 213 -11.57 -7.11 21.03
N ASP A 214 -12.29 -7.80 21.91
CA ASP A 214 -13.76 -7.73 21.97
C ASP A 214 -14.26 -6.31 22.25
N ARG A 215 -13.64 -5.60 23.19
CA ARG A 215 -13.94 -4.18 23.45
C ARG A 215 -13.71 -3.31 22.22
N LEU A 216 -12.64 -3.54 21.46
CA LEU A 216 -12.34 -2.80 20.22
C LEU A 216 -13.39 -3.07 19.13
N VAL A 217 -13.81 -4.33 18.97
CA VAL A 217 -14.89 -4.70 18.06
C VAL A 217 -16.19 -4.01 18.45
N ASP A 218 -16.51 -3.93 19.74
CA ASP A 218 -17.71 -3.23 20.22
C ASP A 218 -17.67 -1.72 19.95
N VAL A 219 -16.51 -1.08 20.09
CA VAL A 219 -16.29 0.31 19.67
C VAL A 219 -16.57 0.47 18.17
N CYS A 220 -16.03 -0.42 17.35
CA CYS A 220 -16.23 -0.42 15.90
C CYS A 220 -17.71 -0.59 15.51
N ARG A 221 -18.41 -1.56 16.12
CA ARG A 221 -19.85 -1.79 15.90
C ARG A 221 -20.70 -0.60 16.36
N LYS A 222 -20.33 0.05 17.47
CA LYS A 222 -20.99 1.28 17.93
C LYS A 222 -20.83 2.40 16.90
N ARG A 223 -19.64 2.55 16.33
CA ARG A 223 -19.36 3.53 15.27
C ARG A 223 -20.22 3.30 14.03
N VAL A 224 -20.37 2.05 13.58
CA VAL A 224 -21.30 1.67 12.50
C VAL A 224 -22.73 2.12 12.79
N ARG A 225 -23.24 1.82 13.99
CA ARG A 225 -24.60 2.20 14.40
C ARG A 225 -24.80 3.72 14.42
N GLN A 226 -23.80 4.46 14.90
CA GLN A 226 -23.84 5.92 14.93
C GLN A 226 -23.85 6.54 13.53
N ALA A 227 -23.20 5.90 12.56
CA ALA A 227 -23.24 6.30 11.15
C ALA A 227 -24.53 5.84 10.42
N GLY A 228 -25.44 5.12 11.09
CA GLY A 228 -26.65 4.56 10.46
C GLY A 228 -26.36 3.44 9.46
N GLY A 229 -25.15 2.85 9.50
CA GLY A 229 -24.73 1.80 8.57
C GLY A 229 -25.20 0.40 8.98
N THR A 230 -25.15 -0.53 8.04
CA THR A 230 -25.45 -1.97 8.24
C THR A 230 -24.22 -2.86 8.08
N LEU A 231 -23.02 -2.28 8.16
CA LEU A 231 -21.75 -3.01 8.05
C LEU A 231 -21.65 -4.02 9.21
N ASP A 232 -21.45 -5.29 8.88
CA ASP A 232 -21.15 -6.32 9.86
C ASP A 232 -19.64 -6.35 10.15
N VAL A 233 -19.26 -6.10 11.41
CA VAL A 233 -17.86 -5.96 11.85
C VAL A 233 -17.56 -7.02 12.90
N PHE A 234 -16.44 -7.71 12.72
CA PHE A 234 -15.94 -8.74 13.64
C PHE A 234 -14.41 -8.82 13.63
N ALA A 235 -13.82 -9.40 14.68
CA ALA A 235 -12.41 -9.77 14.70
C ALA A 235 -12.21 -11.10 13.97
N ALA A 236 -11.24 -11.15 13.06
CA ALA A 236 -10.77 -12.40 12.50
C ALA A 236 -10.03 -13.21 13.58
N ALA A 237 -10.16 -14.53 13.55
CA ALA A 237 -9.50 -15.42 14.49
C ALA A 237 -8.98 -16.66 13.76
N GLU A 238 -7.95 -17.30 14.31
CA GLU A 238 -7.44 -18.55 13.79
C GLU A 238 -8.53 -19.62 13.73
N GLY A 239 -8.60 -20.33 12.61
CA GLY A 239 -9.62 -21.36 12.38
C GLY A 239 -11.01 -20.84 11.97
N LEU A 240 -11.24 -19.52 11.97
CA LEU A 240 -12.50 -18.95 11.46
C LEU A 240 -12.67 -19.26 9.98
N THR A 241 -13.77 -19.93 9.63
CA THR A 241 -14.18 -20.19 8.25
C THR A 241 -15.41 -19.36 7.91
N LEU A 242 -15.37 -18.66 6.79
CA LEU A 242 -16.45 -17.80 6.33
C LEU A 242 -16.98 -18.30 4.99
N GLU A 243 -18.29 -18.50 4.92
CA GLU A 243 -18.97 -18.76 3.66
C GLU A 243 -19.45 -17.44 3.03
N LEU A 244 -19.15 -17.27 1.74
CA LEU A 244 -19.60 -16.15 0.94
C LEU A 244 -20.65 -16.65 -0.06
N THR A 245 -21.88 -16.17 0.05
CA THR A 245 -22.96 -16.61 -0.84
C THR A 245 -22.76 -16.04 -2.23
N ARG A 246 -22.72 -16.93 -3.23
CA ARG A 246 -22.74 -16.57 -4.66
C ARG A 246 -23.89 -15.60 -4.94
N ARG A 247 -23.65 -14.62 -5.80
CA ARG A 247 -24.69 -13.72 -6.27
C ARG A 247 -24.76 -13.73 -7.78
N GLU A 248 -25.96 -13.49 -8.29
CA GLU A 248 -26.07 -13.06 -9.68
C GLU A 248 -25.14 -11.87 -9.86
N ALA A 249 -24.29 -11.94 -10.88
CA ALA A 249 -23.31 -10.92 -11.15
C ALA A 249 -24.03 -9.56 -11.16
N ARG A 250 -23.81 -8.73 -10.13
CA ARG A 250 -24.12 -7.31 -10.26
C ARG A 250 -23.38 -6.88 -11.51
N THR A 251 -24.07 -6.22 -12.44
CA THR A 251 -23.43 -5.52 -13.54
C THR A 251 -22.53 -4.48 -12.90
N THR A 252 -21.30 -4.87 -12.57
CA THR A 252 -20.27 -3.94 -12.14
C THR A 252 -20.07 -3.04 -13.34
N ARG A 253 -20.28 -1.73 -13.13
CA ARG A 253 -19.87 -0.73 -14.12
C ARG A 253 -18.45 -1.10 -14.54
N PRO A 254 -18.14 -1.24 -15.83
CA PRO A 254 -16.82 -1.68 -16.24
C PRO A 254 -15.81 -0.65 -15.73
N ARG A 255 -15.10 -0.97 -14.64
CA ARG A 255 -13.88 -0.25 -14.31
C ARG A 255 -12.92 -0.56 -15.44
N ARG A 256 -12.46 0.51 -16.11
CA ARG A 256 -11.52 0.47 -17.24
C ARG A 256 -10.50 -0.64 -16.99
N ARG A 257 -10.36 -1.56 -17.94
CA ARG A 257 -9.25 -2.53 -17.96
C ARG A 257 -7.96 -1.74 -17.86
N ALA A 258 -7.31 -1.75 -16.70
CA ALA A 258 -5.87 -1.58 -16.67
C ALA A 258 -5.32 -2.90 -17.22
N ALA A 259 -4.76 -2.85 -18.43
CA ALA A 259 -4.05 -4.00 -18.97
C ALA A 259 -2.89 -4.29 -18.01
N ALA A 260 -2.82 -5.52 -17.50
CA ALA A 260 -1.59 -6.03 -16.94
C ALA A 260 -0.56 -6.07 -18.08
N SER A 261 0.42 -5.18 -17.99
CA SER A 261 1.66 -5.29 -18.75
C SER A 261 2.54 -6.31 -18.02
N ALA A 262 2.59 -7.52 -18.57
CA ALA A 262 3.65 -8.47 -18.26
C ALA A 262 4.79 -8.19 -19.25
N ALA A 263 5.79 -7.39 -18.86
CA ALA A 263 7.13 -7.46 -19.44
C ALA A 263 8.15 -6.68 -18.60
N SER A 264 9.07 -7.43 -18.02
CA SER A 264 10.42 -6.98 -17.70
C SER A 264 11.09 -6.40 -18.96
N GLN A 265 11.20 -5.07 -19.02
CA GLN A 265 12.21 -4.38 -19.81
C GLN A 265 12.85 -3.32 -18.92
N SER A 266 14.17 -3.15 -18.98
CA SER A 266 14.93 -2.26 -18.12
C SER A 266 14.41 -0.82 -18.21
N ALA A 267 13.58 -0.43 -17.23
CA ALA A 267 12.96 0.88 -17.18
C ALA A 267 14.04 1.98 -17.07
N PRO A 268 13.87 3.13 -17.76
CA PRO A 268 14.82 4.24 -17.69
C PRO A 268 15.00 4.70 -16.24
N ALA A 269 16.20 5.16 -15.87
CA ALA A 269 16.50 5.62 -14.51
C ALA A 269 15.50 6.71 -14.07
N HIS A 270 14.75 6.46 -12.98
CA HIS A 270 13.83 7.47 -12.45
C HIS A 270 14.60 8.72 -12.03
N VAL A 271 14.03 9.88 -12.35
CA VAL A 271 14.61 11.17 -11.97
C VAL A 271 13.92 11.64 -10.70
N VAL A 272 14.68 11.94 -9.65
CA VAL A 272 14.15 12.46 -8.38
C VAL A 272 14.71 13.85 -8.13
N LEU A 273 13.84 14.81 -7.87
CA LEU A 273 14.23 16.16 -7.42
C LEU A 273 14.09 16.23 -5.90
N ILE A 274 15.11 16.71 -5.21
CA ILE A 274 15.11 16.95 -3.76
C ILE A 274 15.36 18.45 -3.52
N ALA A 275 14.43 19.15 -2.91
CA ALA A 275 14.57 20.56 -2.59
C ALA A 275 14.46 20.76 -1.08
N ASP A 276 15.51 21.30 -0.47
CA ASP A 276 15.61 21.59 0.97
C ASP A 276 16.70 22.65 1.15
N ASP A 277 16.46 23.68 1.96
CA ASP A 277 17.44 24.75 2.18
C ASP A 277 18.54 24.34 3.18
N ASP A 278 18.32 23.26 3.94
CA ASP A 278 19.33 22.66 4.80
C ASP A 278 20.26 21.72 4.00
N PRO A 279 21.55 22.07 3.80
CA PRO A 279 22.48 21.22 3.08
C PRO A 279 22.72 19.86 3.76
N VAL A 280 22.54 19.76 5.08
CA VAL A 280 22.67 18.50 5.82
C VAL A 280 21.55 17.53 5.43
N VAL A 281 20.32 18.04 5.29
CA VAL A 281 19.17 17.23 4.86
C VAL A 281 19.36 16.78 3.41
N LEU A 282 19.81 17.66 2.51
CA LEU A 282 20.09 17.29 1.13
C LEU A 282 21.13 16.17 1.02
N GLU A 283 22.24 16.25 1.76
CA GLU A 283 23.27 15.21 1.74
C GLU A 283 22.78 13.90 2.35
N LEU A 284 21.99 13.94 3.44
CA LEU A 284 21.37 12.75 4.01
C LEU A 284 20.46 12.06 3.00
N LEU A 285 19.57 12.80 2.33
CA LEU A 285 18.62 12.25 1.36
C LEU A 285 19.34 11.74 0.10
N LYS A 286 20.36 12.45 -0.39
CA LYS A 286 21.24 11.96 -1.47
C LYS A 286 21.89 10.66 -1.08
N ALA A 287 22.59 10.59 0.06
CA ALA A 287 23.24 9.37 0.51
C ALA A 287 22.25 8.21 0.69
N THR A 288 21.07 8.49 1.24
CA THR A 288 19.99 7.51 1.40
C THR A 288 19.56 6.92 0.05
N LEU A 289 19.37 7.76 -0.97
CA LEU A 289 18.81 7.39 -2.27
C LEU A 289 19.86 7.04 -3.34
N GLN A 290 21.15 7.31 -3.10
CA GLN A 290 22.26 7.05 -4.04
C GLN A 290 22.47 5.55 -4.31
N SER A 291 22.15 4.72 -3.32
CA SER A 291 22.20 3.25 -3.45
C SER A 291 21.11 2.68 -4.37
N ASP A 292 20.17 3.51 -4.81
CA ASP A 292 19.18 3.19 -5.83
C ASP A 292 19.64 3.74 -7.19
N ALA A 293 19.27 3.08 -8.28
CA ALA A 293 19.59 3.52 -9.65
C ALA A 293 18.73 4.73 -10.10
N PHE A 294 18.70 5.78 -9.28
CA PHE A 294 17.98 7.04 -9.52
C PHE A 294 18.92 8.14 -9.97
N ARG A 295 18.45 9.02 -10.85
CA ARG A 295 19.13 10.27 -11.19
C ARG A 295 18.63 11.37 -10.27
N LEU A 296 19.45 11.75 -9.30
CA LEU A 296 19.09 12.76 -8.30
C LEU A 296 19.46 14.17 -8.79
N TYR A 297 18.52 15.10 -8.63
CA TYR A 297 18.74 16.53 -8.75
C TYR A 297 18.43 17.20 -7.43
N THR A 298 19.14 18.27 -7.09
CA THR A 298 18.89 19.00 -5.85
C THR A 298 18.73 20.50 -6.06
N ALA A 299 17.90 21.10 -5.20
CA ALA A 299 17.69 22.54 -5.10
C ALA A 299 17.77 22.97 -3.63
N THR A 300 18.14 24.22 -3.40
CA THR A 300 18.21 24.83 -2.05
C THR A 300 17.14 25.89 -1.81
N ASP A 301 16.28 26.12 -2.80
CA ASP A 301 15.22 27.11 -2.80
C ASP A 301 14.12 26.73 -3.79
N GLY A 302 12.91 27.27 -3.60
CA GLY A 302 11.74 26.91 -4.40
C GLY A 302 11.80 27.37 -5.86
N GLU A 303 12.47 28.48 -6.17
CA GLU A 303 12.61 28.98 -7.55
C GLU A 303 13.50 28.05 -8.38
N THR A 304 14.62 27.62 -7.80
CA THR A 304 15.53 26.64 -8.37
C THR A 304 14.83 25.28 -8.49
N ALA A 305 14.03 24.88 -7.51
CA ALA A 305 13.24 23.65 -7.58
C ALA A 305 12.27 23.66 -8.79
N LEU A 306 11.51 24.75 -8.99
CA LEU A 306 10.61 24.90 -10.13
C LEU A 306 11.34 24.86 -11.47
N ARG A 307 12.45 25.58 -11.58
CA ARG A 307 13.27 25.62 -12.80
C ARG A 307 13.81 24.23 -13.14
N ILE A 308 14.34 23.50 -12.16
CA ILE A 308 14.84 22.15 -12.35
C ILE A 308 13.69 21.21 -12.72
N ALA A 309 12.57 21.24 -11.98
CA ALA A 309 11.41 20.39 -12.24
C ALA A 309 10.94 20.50 -13.70
N ARG A 310 10.80 21.73 -14.22
CA ARG A 310 10.43 22.00 -15.62
C ARG A 310 11.47 21.50 -16.62
N ALA A 311 12.76 21.61 -16.30
CA ALA A 311 13.83 21.20 -17.20
C ALA A 311 14.01 19.68 -17.28
N VAL A 312 13.81 18.97 -16.17
CA VAL A 312 14.18 17.55 -16.05
C VAL A 312 12.99 16.61 -15.95
N ARG A 313 11.76 17.14 -15.78
CA ARG A 313 10.50 16.40 -15.60
C ARG A 313 10.69 15.19 -14.65
N PRO A 314 10.94 15.46 -13.35
CA PRO A 314 11.28 14.41 -12.39
C PRO A 314 10.09 13.49 -12.14
N SER A 315 10.34 12.19 -12.04
CA SER A 315 9.33 11.17 -11.70
C SER A 315 8.79 11.31 -10.26
N LEU A 316 9.53 11.98 -9.38
CA LEU A 316 9.15 12.27 -8.00
C LEU A 316 9.85 13.54 -7.51
N ILE A 317 9.15 14.36 -6.72
CA ILE A 317 9.71 15.55 -6.08
C ILE A 317 9.61 15.39 -4.55
N LEU A 318 10.75 15.44 -3.86
CA LEU A 318 10.85 15.64 -2.42
C LEU A 318 11.08 17.12 -2.15
N LEU A 319 10.23 17.75 -1.36
CA LEU A 319 10.16 19.20 -1.27
C LEU A 319 10.04 19.64 0.17
N ASP A 320 10.97 20.43 0.68
CA ASP A 320 10.85 20.99 2.01
C ASP A 320 9.70 21.98 2.11
N TRP A 321 9.01 21.92 3.24
CA TRP A 321 7.94 22.86 3.54
C TRP A 321 8.51 24.28 3.59
N LEU A 322 9.56 24.49 4.38
CA LEU A 322 10.03 25.81 4.79
C LEU A 322 11.33 26.16 4.06
N MET A 323 11.21 26.69 2.85
CA MET A 323 12.35 27.18 2.09
C MET A 323 12.31 28.71 1.93
N PRO A 324 13.46 29.38 1.76
CA PRO A 324 13.53 30.79 1.42
C PRO A 324 12.84 31.11 0.10
N GLY A 325 12.17 32.26 0.04
CA GLY A 325 11.46 32.73 -1.15
C GLY A 325 10.12 32.01 -1.33
N LEU A 326 10.11 30.96 -2.15
CA LEU A 326 8.92 30.15 -2.38
C LEU A 326 8.95 28.92 -1.46
N ASP A 327 7.91 28.80 -0.64
CA ASP A 327 7.73 27.63 0.21
C ASP A 327 7.28 26.40 -0.59
N GLY A 328 7.36 25.22 0.01
CA GLY A 328 7.04 23.98 -0.69
C GLY A 328 5.58 23.88 -1.14
N THR A 329 4.64 24.53 -0.46
CA THR A 329 3.23 24.57 -0.89
C THR A 329 3.04 25.50 -2.08
N GLU A 330 3.74 26.61 -2.15
CA GLU A 330 3.73 27.54 -3.27
C GLU A 330 4.34 26.93 -4.53
N VAL A 331 5.48 26.24 -4.38
CA VAL A 331 6.09 25.44 -5.46
C VAL A 331 5.11 24.38 -5.95
N THR A 332 4.42 23.68 -5.04
CA THR A 332 3.42 22.67 -5.41
C THR A 332 2.26 23.28 -6.20
N ARG A 333 1.67 24.40 -5.74
CA ARG A 333 0.59 25.09 -6.48
C ARG A 333 1.06 25.53 -7.86
N ALA A 334 2.28 26.06 -7.97
CA ALA A 334 2.85 26.50 -9.24
C ALA A 334 3.03 25.34 -10.24
N LEU A 335 3.44 24.15 -9.77
CA LEU A 335 3.52 22.94 -10.60
C LEU A 335 2.14 22.40 -10.99
N ARG A 336 1.18 22.37 -10.07
CA ARG A 336 -0.20 21.93 -10.38
C ARG A 336 -0.91 22.85 -11.36
N ALA A 337 -0.59 24.15 -11.34
CA ALA A 337 -1.11 25.15 -12.28
C ALA A 337 -0.28 25.26 -13.58
N ASP A 338 0.77 24.45 -13.75
CA ASP A 338 1.64 24.52 -14.92
C ASP A 338 0.89 24.17 -16.22
N ALA A 339 1.38 24.71 -17.34
CA ALA A 339 0.82 24.48 -18.66
C ALA A 339 1.11 23.05 -19.16
N ASP A 340 2.24 22.46 -18.75
CA ASP A 340 2.53 21.06 -19.03
C ASP A 340 1.67 20.17 -18.10
N PRO A 341 0.72 19.37 -18.64
CA PRO A 341 -0.17 18.54 -17.84
C PRO A 341 0.57 17.51 -16.98
N TYR A 342 1.82 17.17 -17.33
CA TYR A 342 2.67 16.31 -16.53
C TYR A 342 2.77 16.71 -15.06
N PHE A 343 2.88 18.01 -14.79
CA PHE A 343 3.08 18.51 -13.44
C PHE A 343 1.80 18.49 -12.60
N ARG A 344 0.64 18.14 -13.18
CA ARG A 344 -0.59 17.92 -12.43
C ARG A 344 -0.56 16.63 -11.63
N ASP A 345 0.09 15.60 -12.19
CA ASP A 345 0.05 14.23 -11.65
C ASP A 345 1.37 13.77 -11.04
N VAL A 346 2.49 14.48 -11.29
CA VAL A 346 3.78 14.12 -10.68
C VAL A 346 3.66 14.06 -9.16
N PRO A 347 4.10 12.97 -8.50
CA PRO A 347 4.04 12.89 -7.05
C PRO A 347 4.98 13.93 -6.42
N ILE A 348 4.44 14.67 -5.46
CA ILE A 348 5.18 15.64 -4.65
C ILE A 348 5.03 15.22 -3.19
N VAL A 349 6.13 14.79 -2.57
CA VAL A 349 6.17 14.43 -1.15
C VAL A 349 6.80 15.58 -0.38
N LEU A 350 6.03 16.19 0.50
CA LEU A 350 6.50 17.34 1.27
C LEU A 350 7.23 16.88 2.54
N LEU A 351 8.37 17.50 2.82
CA LEU A 351 9.18 17.26 4.00
C LEU A 351 8.78 18.28 5.07
N THR A 352 8.45 17.82 6.29
CA THR A 352 7.96 18.71 7.35
C THR A 352 8.60 18.41 8.70
N ALA A 353 8.91 19.44 9.48
CA ALA A 353 9.39 19.30 10.86
C ALA A 353 8.26 19.01 11.87
N GLU A 354 7.00 19.25 11.50
CA GLU A 354 5.86 19.18 12.41
C GLU A 354 4.79 18.21 11.87
N ALA A 355 4.27 17.35 12.75
CA ALA A 355 3.19 16.41 12.47
C ALA A 355 1.86 16.91 13.09
N GLY A 356 1.39 18.10 12.69
CA GLY A 356 0.26 18.76 13.37
C GLY A 356 -0.85 19.36 12.49
N ALA A 357 -2.07 18.90 12.76
CA ALA A 357 -3.38 19.58 12.83
C ALA A 357 -3.85 20.36 11.58
N LYS A 358 -3.17 21.49 11.45
CA LYS A 358 -3.59 22.64 10.67
C LYS A 358 -2.72 22.81 9.44
N LYS A 359 -1.43 22.50 9.54
CA LYS A 359 -0.49 22.66 8.43
C LYS A 359 -0.69 21.57 7.38
N THR A 360 -0.83 20.30 7.76
CA THR A 360 -1.09 19.16 6.86
C THR A 360 -2.32 19.35 5.96
N LYS A 361 -3.40 19.95 6.47
CA LYS A 361 -4.58 20.31 5.65
C LYS A 361 -4.27 21.38 4.61
N GLU A 362 -3.57 22.45 5.00
CA GLU A 362 -3.15 23.54 4.09
C GLU A 362 -2.23 23.02 2.98
N GLY A 363 -1.32 22.11 3.31
CA GLY A 363 -0.42 21.51 2.33
C GLY A 363 -1.15 20.55 1.38
N PHE A 364 -2.12 19.75 1.85
CA PHE A 364 -2.89 18.88 0.93
C PHE A 364 -3.79 19.72 0.01
N ALA A 365 -4.35 20.83 0.50
CA ALA A 365 -5.09 21.78 -0.33
C ALA A 365 -4.23 22.41 -1.44
N SER A 366 -2.90 22.38 -1.30
CA SER A 366 -1.97 22.84 -2.34
C SER A 366 -1.74 21.82 -3.47
N GLY A 367 -2.15 20.57 -3.30
CA GLY A 367 -1.96 19.48 -4.26
C GLY A 367 -0.74 18.58 -3.99
N VAL A 368 -0.19 18.64 -2.77
CA VAL A 368 0.83 17.69 -2.28
C VAL A 368 0.27 16.27 -2.27
N THR A 369 1.10 15.31 -2.61
CA THR A 369 0.73 13.90 -2.73
C THR A 369 0.90 13.13 -1.42
N ASP A 370 1.95 13.44 -0.65
CA ASP A 370 2.27 12.74 0.60
C ASP A 370 3.20 13.58 1.49
N TYR A 371 3.47 13.13 2.72
CA TYR A 371 4.40 13.78 3.65
C TYR A 371 5.42 12.83 4.27
N LEU A 372 6.63 13.34 4.43
CA LEU A 372 7.66 12.74 5.28
C LEU A 372 7.99 13.68 6.45
N THR A 373 7.89 13.17 7.66
CA THR A 373 8.19 13.94 8.87
C THR A 373 9.68 13.84 9.21
N LYS A 374 10.32 14.98 9.46
CA LYS A 374 11.69 15.11 9.97
C LYS A 374 11.68 14.86 11.50
N PRO A 375 12.70 14.19 12.07
CA PRO A 375 13.89 13.65 11.41
C PRO A 375 13.61 12.33 10.67
N PHE A 376 14.30 12.12 9.56
CA PHE A 376 14.10 10.93 8.73
C PHE A 376 14.86 9.70 9.23
N LYS A 377 14.22 8.54 9.12
CA LYS A 377 14.92 7.25 9.12
C LYS A 377 15.18 6.83 7.67
N ALA A 378 16.43 6.59 7.31
CA ALA A 378 16.83 6.26 5.93
C ALA A 378 16.02 5.11 5.29
N PRO A 379 15.69 4.00 5.98
CA PRO A 379 14.85 2.95 5.42
C PRO A 379 13.45 3.44 5.01
N PHE A 380 12.86 4.34 5.81
CA PHE A 380 11.52 4.86 5.57
C PHE A 380 11.47 5.78 4.35
N VAL A 381 12.44 6.69 4.21
CA VAL A 381 12.57 7.55 3.02
C VAL A 381 12.71 6.70 1.76
N ARG A 382 13.64 5.73 1.78
CA ARG A 382 13.91 4.85 0.63
C ARG A 382 12.65 4.13 0.19
N ALA A 383 11.96 3.50 1.14
CA ALA A 383 10.82 2.67 0.81
C ALA A 383 9.62 3.50 0.37
N ARG A 384 9.41 4.70 0.94
CA ARG A 384 8.42 5.67 0.47
C ARG A 384 8.71 6.17 -0.96
N VAL A 385 9.96 6.53 -1.25
CA VAL A 385 10.39 6.95 -2.59
C VAL A 385 10.19 5.84 -3.61
N ARG A 386 10.62 4.62 -3.30
CA ARG A 386 10.41 3.44 -4.16
C ARG A 386 8.93 3.20 -4.42
N ALA A 387 8.09 3.20 -3.39
CA ALA A 387 6.66 3.00 -3.54
C ALA A 387 6.03 4.02 -4.49
N TRP A 388 6.38 5.31 -4.40
CA TRP A 388 5.89 6.33 -5.32
C TRP A 388 6.42 6.18 -6.74
N LEU A 389 7.69 5.82 -6.91
CA LEU A 389 8.29 5.65 -8.24
C LEU A 389 7.73 4.43 -8.99
N GLU A 390 7.49 3.31 -8.29
CA GLU A 390 6.87 2.12 -8.89
C GLU A 390 5.41 2.41 -9.29
N ARG A 391 4.67 3.22 -8.52
CA ARG A 391 3.32 3.69 -8.88
C ARG A 391 3.33 4.52 -10.18
N VAL A 392 4.29 5.43 -10.34
CA VAL A 392 4.41 6.28 -11.55
C VAL A 392 4.83 5.45 -12.77
N GLY A 393 5.67 4.43 -12.59
CA GLY A 393 6.08 3.52 -13.66
C GLY A 393 4.93 2.70 -14.25
N ALA A 394 3.94 2.33 -13.43
CA ALA A 394 2.80 1.53 -13.86
C ALA A 394 1.76 2.28 -14.72
N ASP A 395 1.73 3.62 -14.67
CA ASP A 395 0.74 4.43 -15.40
C ASP A 395 1.20 4.83 -16.82
N TRP A 396 2.51 4.88 -17.10
CA TRP A 396 3.05 5.29 -18.41
C TRP A 396 2.89 4.24 -19.52
N ASP A 397 2.70 2.97 -19.18
CA ASP A 397 2.43 1.89 -20.14
C ASP A 397 1.03 1.99 -20.79
N ARG A 398 0.20 2.96 -20.40
CA ARG A 398 -1.18 3.13 -20.93
C ARG A 398 -1.29 3.94 -22.22
N GLU A 399 -0.29 4.74 -22.60
CA GLU A 399 -0.41 5.66 -23.76
C GLU A 399 0.35 5.19 -25.02
N GLY A 400 1.05 4.05 -24.97
CA GLY A 400 1.91 3.58 -26.07
C GLY A 400 1.26 2.71 -27.15
N GLN A 401 -0.05 2.41 -27.11
CA GLN A 401 -0.71 1.52 -28.08
C GLN A 401 -1.99 2.14 -28.68
N SER A 402 -1.85 3.35 -29.20
CA SER A 402 -2.75 3.88 -30.23
C SER A 402 -1.91 4.56 -31.30
N GLY A 403 -1.30 3.74 -32.16
CA GLY A 403 -0.58 4.12 -33.36
C GLY A 403 -0.72 3.01 -34.39
#